data_AF-A0A842Q5W4-F1
#
_entry.id   AF-A0A842Q5W4-F1
#
_cell.length_a   1.000
_cell.length_b   1.000
_cell.length_c   1.000
_cell.angle_alpha   90.00
_cell.angle_beta   90.00
_cell.angle_gamma   90.00
#
_symmetry.space_group_name_H-M   'P 1'
#
loop_
_entity.id
_entity.type
_entity.pdbx_description
1 polymer ?
#
loop_
_entity_poly.entity_id
_entity_poly.type
_entity_poly.pdbx_seq_one_letter_code
_entity_poly.pdbx_strand_id
1 'polypeptide(L)'
;MSKSIPECIKCSSPVTDSVEVQIEQHEKIKLGHYIDNDWICDDCIDNHKKQQDILPMKEKISNNEHHDIIGVVKPSNVSPNTSKADEADIL
;
A
#
# COMPACT_ATOMS: atom_id res chain seq x y z
N MET A 1 24.01 -21.56 14.70
CA MET A 1 22.55 -21.73 14.82
C MET A 1 21.91 -20.90 13.73
N SER A 2 21.34 -21.54 12.71
CA SER A 2 20.57 -20.85 11.68
C SER A 2 19.32 -20.30 12.36
N LYS A 3 19.26 -18.99 12.61
CA LYS A 3 18.02 -18.35 13.07
C LYS A 3 17.02 -18.49 11.93
N SER A 4 16.09 -19.43 12.06
CA SER A 4 14.92 -19.49 11.19
C SER A 4 14.04 -18.28 11.52
N ILE A 5 13.80 -17.44 10.53
CA ILE A 5 12.87 -16.32 10.66
C ILE A 5 11.45 -16.93 10.74
N PRO A 6 10.65 -16.60 11.76
CA PRO A 6 9.29 -17.09 11.83
C PRO A 6 8.43 -16.48 10.72
N GLU A 7 7.34 -17.16 10.36
CA GLU A 7 6.44 -16.74 9.28
C GLU A 7 5.02 -16.60 9.81
N CYS A 8 4.27 -15.65 9.25
CA CYS A 8 2.86 -15.46 9.55
C CYS A 8 2.05 -16.68 9.06
N ILE A 9 1.27 -17.31 9.94
CA ILE A 9 0.44 -18.47 9.58
C ILE A 9 -0.65 -18.14 8.55
N LYS A 10 -1.04 -16.87 8.39
CA LYS A 10 -2.12 -16.44 7.50
C LYS A 10 -1.66 -16.14 6.07
N CYS A 11 -0.47 -15.55 5.91
CA CYS A 11 0.02 -15.08 4.61
C CYS A 11 1.43 -15.59 4.27
N SER A 12 2.04 -16.40 5.13
CA SER A 12 3.39 -16.95 4.99
C SER A 12 4.48 -15.89 4.78
N SER A 13 4.20 -14.63 5.12
CA SER A 13 5.21 -13.58 5.10
C SER A 13 6.14 -13.74 6.31
N PRO A 14 7.46 -13.52 6.16
CA PRO A 14 8.39 -13.54 7.28
C PRO A 14 8.03 -12.42 8.27
N VAL A 15 8.09 -12.73 9.56
CA VAL A 15 7.73 -11.82 10.64
C VAL A 15 8.78 -11.77 11.74
N THR A 16 8.78 -10.66 12.47
CA THR A 16 9.59 -10.47 13.67
C THR A 16 8.80 -9.63 14.68
N ASP A 17 9.09 -9.84 15.96
CA ASP A 17 8.68 -8.97 17.06
C ASP A 17 9.64 -7.79 17.30
N SER A 18 10.79 -7.75 16.61
CA SER A 18 11.79 -6.69 16.76
C SER A 18 11.73 -5.66 15.64
N VAL A 19 11.44 -4.42 16.02
CA VAL A 19 11.47 -3.26 15.11
C VAL A 19 12.86 -3.03 14.54
N GLU A 20 13.92 -3.30 15.31
CA GLU A 20 15.31 -3.14 14.86
C GLU A 20 15.59 -4.04 13.64
N VAL A 21 15.15 -5.30 13.70
CA VAL A 21 15.31 -6.28 12.62
C VAL A 21 14.50 -5.88 11.38
N GLN A 22 13.30 -5.32 11.57
CA GLN A 22 12.50 -4.79 10.46
C GLN A 22 13.23 -3.65 9.72
N ILE A 23 13.88 -2.74 10.46
CA ILE A 23 14.62 -1.61 9.89
C ILE A 23 15.87 -2.12 9.17
N GLU A 24 16.65 -3.02 9.77
CA GLU A 24 17.85 -3.60 9.15
C GLU A 24 17.55 -4.33 7.83
N GLN A 25 16.37 -4.96 7.74
CA GLN A 25 15.96 -5.73 6.59
C GLN A 25 15.14 -4.94 5.56
N HIS A 26 14.98 -3.62 5.74
CA HIS A 26 14.32 -2.71 4.79
C HIS A 26 12.97 -3.27 4.27
N GLU A 27 12.04 -3.56 5.18
CA GLU A 27 10.68 -4.02 4.82
C GLU A 27 10.58 -5.45 4.22
N LYS A 28 11.69 -6.20 4.14
CA LYS A 28 11.65 -7.62 3.73
C LYS A 28 10.99 -8.53 4.76
N ILE A 29 10.90 -8.05 6.00
CA ILE A 29 10.27 -8.74 7.14
C ILE A 29 9.22 -7.81 7.74
N LYS A 30 8.08 -8.37 8.12
CA LYS A 30 6.97 -7.61 8.71
C LYS A 30 7.01 -7.67 10.22
N LEU A 31 6.41 -6.69 10.88
CA LEU A 31 6.10 -6.82 12.29
C LEU A 31 4.97 -7.83 12.48
N GLY A 32 5.09 -8.62 13.54
CA GLY A 32 4.07 -9.57 13.92
C GLY A 32 4.13 -9.92 15.39
N HIS A 33 3.08 -10.58 15.83
CA HIS A 33 2.88 -10.99 17.20
C HIS A 33 2.82 -12.51 17.30
N TYR A 34 3.36 -13.04 18.40
CA TYR A 34 3.22 -14.45 18.75
C TYR A 34 1.97 -14.62 19.63
N ILE A 35 0.90 -15.18 19.06
CA ILE A 35 -0.43 -15.31 19.67
C ILE A 35 -0.86 -16.77 19.53
N ASP A 36 -1.37 -17.38 20.61
CA ASP A 36 -1.85 -18.77 20.62
C ASP A 36 -0.86 -19.79 20.06
N ASN A 37 0.43 -19.55 20.30
CA ASN A 37 1.55 -20.38 19.84
C ASN A 37 1.81 -20.33 18.32
N ASP A 38 1.22 -19.36 17.62
CA ASP A 38 1.42 -19.07 16.20
C ASP A 38 1.91 -17.63 15.99
N TRP A 39 2.64 -17.41 14.90
CA TRP A 39 3.07 -16.08 14.48
C TRP A 39 2.04 -15.48 13.51
N ILE A 40 1.66 -14.23 13.75
CA ILE A 40 0.69 -13.51 12.92
C ILE A 40 1.19 -12.08 12.68
N CYS A 41 1.29 -11.65 11.42
CA CYS A 41 1.69 -10.28 11.10
C CYS A 41 0.57 -9.27 11.39
N ASP A 42 0.94 -8.01 11.60
CA ASP A 42 0.00 -6.93 11.97
C ASP A 42 -1.12 -6.78 10.93
N ASP A 43 -0.77 -6.84 9.64
CA ASP A 43 -1.75 -6.80 8.53
C ASP A 43 -2.86 -7.86 8.68
N CYS A 44 -2.52 -9.05 9.18
CA CYS A 44 -3.46 -10.15 9.34
C CYS A 44 -4.25 -10.05 10.65
N ILE A 45 -3.65 -9.47 11.70
CA ILE A 45 -4.32 -9.22 12.98
C ILE A 45 -5.42 -8.16 12.82
N ASP A 46 -5.11 -7.06 12.13
CA ASP A 46 -6.07 -5.98 11.91
C ASP A 46 -7.26 -6.43 11.04
N ASN A 47 -7.02 -7.34 10.09
CA ASN A 47 -8.09 -7.92 9.29
C ASN A 47 -9.00 -8.87 10.10
N HIS A 48 -8.51 -9.42 11.23
CA HIS A 48 -9.31 -10.27 12.11
C HIS A 48 -10.24 -9.44 13.02
N LYS A 49 -9.81 -8.24 13.43
CA LYS A 49 -10.65 -7.30 14.19
C LYS A 49 -11.77 -6.70 13.32
N LYS A 50 -11.46 -6.32 12.08
CA LYS A 50 -12.47 -5.76 11.14
C LYS A 50 -13.57 -6.75 10.75
N GLN A 51 -13.32 -8.05 10.80
CA GLN A 51 -14.32 -9.08 10.48
C GLN A 51 -15.33 -9.35 11.60
N GLN A 52 -15.09 -8.89 12.84
CA GLN A 52 -16.09 -9.02 13.91
C GLN A 52 -17.16 -7.91 13.87
N ASP A 53 -16.89 -6.79 13.18
CA ASP A 53 -17.82 -5.65 13.09
C ASP A 53 -18.51 -5.49 11.72
N ILE A 54 -18.21 -6.31 10.70
CA ILE A 54 -18.70 -6.03 9.34
C ILE A 54 -19.28 -7.29 8.66
N LEU A 55 -20.61 -7.31 8.60
CA LEU A 55 -21.44 -8.02 7.63
C LEU A 55 -20.87 -7.90 6.19
N PRO A 56 -21.09 -8.89 5.32
CA PRO A 56 -20.24 -9.14 4.16
C PRO A 56 -20.43 -8.08 3.07
N MET A 57 -19.49 -7.13 2.95
CA MET A 57 -19.33 -6.36 1.71
C MET A 57 -18.22 -6.99 0.90
N LYS A 58 -18.58 -8.07 0.20
CA LYS A 58 -17.86 -8.46 -1.02
C LYS A 58 -17.98 -7.28 -1.98
N GLU A 59 -16.86 -6.66 -2.32
CA GLU A 59 -16.67 -6.21 -3.70
C GLU A 59 -15.20 -6.35 -4.09
N LYS A 60 -15.04 -7.05 -5.21
CA LYS A 60 -13.80 -7.55 -5.79
C LYS A 60 -13.22 -6.49 -6.72
N ILE A 61 -11.89 -6.36 -6.67
CA ILE A 61 -10.97 -6.14 -7.80
C ILE A 61 -11.16 -4.84 -8.61
N SER A 62 -10.16 -3.95 -8.59
CA SER A 62 -9.25 -3.78 -9.74
C SER A 62 -8.28 -2.61 -9.51
N ASN A 63 -6.99 -2.94 -9.53
CA ASN A 63 -5.84 -2.14 -9.96
C ASN A 63 -6.05 -0.61 -10.00
N ASN A 64 -5.58 0.07 -8.95
CA ASN A 64 -5.40 1.51 -8.96
C ASN A 64 -4.08 1.82 -9.69
N GLU A 65 -4.05 1.60 -11.00
CA GLU A 65 -3.09 2.29 -11.86
C GLU A 65 -3.56 3.76 -11.91
N HIS A 66 -2.90 4.60 -11.12
CA HIS A 66 -3.05 6.05 -11.16
C HIS A 66 -2.50 6.59 -12.48
N HIS A 67 -3.24 6.35 -13.56
CA HIS A 67 -3.08 7.12 -14.78
C HIS A 67 -3.89 8.41 -14.58
N ASP A 68 -3.18 9.50 -14.30
CA ASP A 68 -3.67 10.84 -14.56
C ASP A 68 -4.15 10.91 -16.01
N ILE A 69 -5.45 10.75 -16.22
CA ILE A 69 -6.06 11.09 -17.50
C ILE A 69 -6.00 12.60 -17.56
N ILE A 70 -4.96 13.13 -18.21
CA ILE A 70 -4.85 14.55 -18.57
C ILE A 70 -5.99 14.83 -19.55
N GLY A 71 -7.16 15.14 -19.01
CA GLY A 71 -8.28 15.65 -19.79
C GLY A 71 -7.82 16.93 -20.48
N VAL A 72 -8.10 17.04 -21.79
CA VAL A 72 -7.84 18.26 -22.57
C VAL A 72 -8.35 19.47 -21.80
N VAL A 73 -7.42 20.31 -21.35
CA VAL A 73 -7.73 21.47 -20.51
C VAL A 73 -8.49 22.47 -21.36
N LYS A 74 -9.72 22.79 -20.95
CA LYS A 74 -10.53 23.80 -21.65
C LYS A 74 -9.86 25.17 -21.49
N PRO A 75 -9.82 26.01 -22.54
CA PRO A 75 -9.24 27.35 -22.47
C PRO A 75 -9.99 28.29 -21.51
N SER A 76 -11.15 27.88 -21.00
CA SER A 76 -11.91 28.62 -19.98
C SER A 76 -11.37 28.44 -18.56
N ASN A 77 -10.43 27.52 -18.33
CA ASN A 77 -9.88 27.22 -17.01
C ASN A 77 -8.59 27.99 -16.71
N VAL A 78 -8.13 28.85 -17.63
CA VAL A 78 -6.99 29.74 -17.41
C VAL A 78 -7.45 31.11 -16.93
N SER A 79 -6.69 31.70 -16.01
CA SER A 79 -6.92 33.06 -15.54
C SER A 79 -6.83 34.04 -16.72
N PRO A 80 -7.66 35.10 -16.77
CA PRO A 80 -7.56 36.13 -17.82
C PRO A 80 -6.17 36.77 -17.93
N ASN A 81 -5.37 36.67 -16.87
CA ASN A 81 -4.02 37.22 -16.80
C ASN A 81 -2.93 36.21 -17.20
N THR A 82 -3.27 35.00 -17.61
CA THR A 82 -2.29 34.06 -18.16
C THR A 82 -1.84 34.58 -19.53
N SER A 83 -0.59 35.03 -19.62
CA SER A 83 0.04 35.44 -20.88
C SER A 83 -0.08 34.32 -21.91
N LYS A 84 -0.44 34.66 -23.16
CA LYS A 84 -0.45 33.69 -24.24
C LYS A 84 0.97 33.17 -24.46
N ALA A 85 1.13 31.85 -24.47
CA ALA A 85 2.37 31.23 -24.90
C ALA A 85 2.48 31.40 -26.43
N ASP A 86 3.63 31.88 -26.89
CA ASP A 86 3.98 31.96 -28.31
C ASP A 86 4.34 30.54 -28.75
N GLU A 87 3.47 29.89 -29.53
CA GLU A 87 3.77 28.58 -30.09
C GLU A 87 4.80 28.77 -31.20
N ALA A 88 6.05 28.42 -30.92
CA ALA A 88 7.10 28.39 -31.92
C ALA A 88 6.75 27.31 -32.96
N ASP A 89 6.41 27.74 -34.17
CA ASP A 89 6.18 26.91 -35.34
C ASP A 89 7.50 26.17 -35.66
N ILE A 90 7.59 24.90 -35.29
CA ILE A 90 8.74 24.06 -35.65
C ILE A 90 8.51 23.60 -37.09
N LEU A 91 9.10 24.34 -38.03
CA LEU A 91 9.19 24.03 -39.47
C LEU A 91 9.94 22.72 -39.75
#